data_AF-A0A6P0DT02-F1
#
_entry.id   AF-A0A6P0DT02-F1
#
_cell.length_a   1.000
_cell.length_b   1.000
_cell.length_c   1.000
_cell.angle_alpha   90.00
_cell.angle_beta   90.00
_cell.angle_gamma   90.00
#
_symmetry.space_group_name_H-M   'P 1'
#
loop_
_entity.id
_entity.type
_entity.pdbx_description
1 polymer ?
#
loop_
_entity_poly.entity_id
_entity_poly.type
_entity_poly.pdbx_seq_one_letter_code
_entity_poly.pdbx_strand_id
1 'polypeptide(L)'
;RYFDLLDELSAYQQRLMADTSAEAKREASSAASLILLLAVLSAALGALVAWSITRRVKGQLGGEPAYAAQIAQEVARGNLAVHVDLRPGDSSSVLAAMGSMRANLARVVSEVRHSSESIATGASEIASG
;
A
#
# COMPACT_ATOMS: atom_id res chain seq x y z
N ARG A 1 59.10 12.34 -51.16
CA ARG A 1 58.30 11.25 -51.77
C ARG A 1 58.00 10.09 -50.80
N TYR A 2 58.96 9.50 -50.08
CA TYR A 2 58.65 8.45 -49.07
C TYR A 2 58.04 9.02 -47.79
N PHE A 3 58.57 10.15 -47.30
CA PHE A 3 58.02 10.86 -46.14
C PHE A 3 56.60 11.37 -46.38
N ASP A 4 56.29 11.87 -47.59
CA ASP A 4 54.93 12.33 -47.93
C ASP A 4 53.89 11.20 -47.85
N LEU A 5 54.26 9.98 -48.27
CA LEU A 5 53.38 8.80 -48.17
C LEU A 5 53.17 8.35 -46.72
N LEU A 6 54.18 8.52 -45.86
CA LEU A 6 54.07 8.24 -44.43
C LEU A 6 53.19 9.26 -43.72
N ASP A 7 53.29 10.55 -44.08
CA ASP A 7 52.41 11.59 -43.57
C ASP A 7 50.95 11.39 -44.02
N GLU A 8 50.73 10.99 -45.28
CA GLU A 8 49.41 10.66 -45.80
C GLU A 8 48.80 9.44 -45.10
N LEU A 9 49.59 8.38 -44.87
CA LEU A 9 49.16 7.19 -44.13
C LEU A 9 48.85 7.52 -42.66
N SER A 10 49.68 8.33 -42.01
CA SER A 10 49.46 8.80 -40.63
C SER A 10 48.17 9.61 -40.52
N ALA A 11 47.95 10.57 -41.42
CA ALA A 11 46.73 11.37 -41.48
C ALA A 11 45.49 10.51 -41.76
N TYR A 12 45.61 9.50 -42.63
CA TYR A 12 44.53 8.55 -42.90
C TYR A 12 44.17 7.71 -41.67
N GLN A 13 45.17 7.18 -40.96
CA GLN A 13 44.96 6.42 -39.72
C GLN A 13 44.35 7.29 -38.62
N GLN A 14 44.81 8.53 -38.45
CA GLN A 14 44.23 9.47 -37.48
C GLN A 14 42.75 9.75 -37.75
N ARG A 15 42.36 9.92 -39.03
CA ARG A 15 40.95 10.11 -39.42
C ARG A 15 40.11 8.87 -39.14
N LEU A 16 40.59 7.69 -39.52
CA LEU A 16 39.88 6.42 -39.27
C LEU A 16 39.69 6.17 -37.75
N MET A 17 40.71 6.45 -36.95
CA MET A 17 40.62 6.34 -35.48
C MET A 17 39.66 7.38 -34.89
N ALA A 18 39.64 8.60 -35.42
CA ALA A 18 38.69 9.62 -34.99
C ALA A 18 37.24 9.23 -35.31
N ASP A 19 36.96 8.75 -36.52
CA ASP A 19 35.63 8.35 -36.97
C ASP A 19 35.11 7.12 -36.20
N THR A 20 35.92 6.07 -36.07
CA THR A 20 35.57 4.87 -35.29
C THR A 20 35.34 5.19 -33.82
N SER A 21 36.13 6.10 -33.23
CA SER A 21 35.92 6.54 -31.84
C SER A 21 34.62 7.34 -31.68
N ALA A 22 34.24 8.13 -32.69
CA ALA A 22 33.01 8.91 -32.70
C ALA A 22 31.78 8.01 -32.85
N GLU A 23 31.85 6.99 -33.72
CA GLU A 23 30.82 5.97 -33.90
C GLU A 23 30.63 5.14 -32.62
N ALA A 24 31.71 4.64 -32.03
CA ALA A 24 31.66 3.87 -30.78
C ALA A 24 31.06 4.71 -29.62
N LYS A 25 31.39 6.00 -29.54
CA LYS A 25 30.78 6.92 -28.56
C LYS A 25 29.29 7.12 -28.80
N ARG A 26 28.86 7.27 -30.07
CA ARG A 26 27.44 7.42 -30.42
C ARG A 26 26.65 6.17 -30.05
N GLU A 27 27.16 4.99 -30.42
CA GLU A 27 26.55 3.71 -30.07
C GLU A 27 26.44 3.53 -28.56
N ALA A 28 27.54 3.76 -27.82
CA ALA A 28 27.54 3.70 -26.35
C ALA A 28 26.53 4.69 -25.72
N SER A 29 26.46 5.92 -26.23
CA SER A 29 25.49 6.92 -25.73
C SER A 29 24.04 6.52 -26.00
N SER A 30 23.77 5.93 -27.17
CA SER A 30 22.44 5.44 -27.52
C SER A 30 22.02 4.28 -26.63
N ALA A 31 22.91 3.31 -26.40
CA ALA A 31 22.68 2.19 -25.49
C ALA A 31 22.44 2.68 -24.06
N ALA A 32 23.25 3.64 -23.57
CA ALA A 32 23.05 4.24 -22.25
C ALA A 32 21.68 4.93 -22.14
N SER A 33 21.25 5.66 -23.18
CA SER A 33 19.94 6.33 -23.19
C SER A 33 18.77 5.35 -23.15
N LEU A 34 18.87 4.21 -23.86
CA LEU A 34 17.86 3.14 -23.82
C LEU A 34 17.81 2.48 -22.45
N ILE A 35 18.96 2.17 -21.84
CA ILE A 35 19.02 1.60 -20.49
C ILE A 35 18.40 2.55 -19.47
N LEU A 36 18.72 3.85 -19.53
CA LEU A 36 18.14 4.86 -18.66
C LEU A 36 16.62 4.98 -18.84
N LEU A 37 16.14 4.99 -20.09
CA LEU A 37 14.71 5.03 -20.38
C LEU A 37 13.99 3.80 -19.81
N LEU A 38 14.53 2.61 -20.01
CA LEU A 38 13.97 1.38 -19.45
C LEU A 38 13.98 1.37 -17.91
N ALA A 39 15.05 1.87 -17.30
CA ALA A 39 15.15 1.99 -15.84
C ALA A 39 14.08 2.94 -15.29
N VAL A 40 13.90 4.11 -15.91
CA VAL A 40 12.86 5.08 -15.53
C VAL A 40 11.46 4.49 -15.70
N LEU A 41 11.19 3.83 -16.82
CA LEU A 41 9.90 3.17 -17.05
C LEU A 41 9.61 2.07 -16.02
N SER A 42 10.62 1.26 -15.70
CA SER A 42 10.50 0.19 -14.70
C SER A 42 10.22 0.77 -13.31
N ALA A 43 10.93 1.82 -12.92
CA ALA A 43 10.71 2.52 -11.66
C ALA A 43 9.31 3.16 -11.60
N ALA A 44 8.86 3.80 -12.69
CA ALA A 44 7.56 4.42 -12.79
C ALA A 44 6.42 3.39 -12.68
N LEU A 45 6.55 2.25 -13.36
CA LEU A 45 5.59 1.14 -13.25
C LEU A 45 5.54 0.58 -11.83
N GLY A 46 6.69 0.36 -11.20
CA GLY A 46 6.76 -0.09 -9.81
C GLY A 46 6.06 0.87 -8.85
N ALA A 47 6.31 2.18 -8.99
CA ALA A 47 5.65 3.21 -8.18
C ALA A 47 4.13 3.24 -8.41
N LEU A 48 3.68 3.09 -9.66
CA LEU A 48 2.25 3.09 -10.01
C LEU A 48 1.52 1.87 -9.43
N VAL A 49 2.16 0.69 -9.47
CA VAL A 49 1.64 -0.54 -8.87
C VAL A 49 1.56 -0.40 -7.35
N ALA A 50 2.65 0.05 -6.71
CA ALA A 50 2.68 0.27 -5.26
C ALA A 50 1.58 1.24 -4.82
N TRP A 51 1.46 2.38 -5.50
CA TRP A 51 0.42 3.37 -5.23
C TRP A 51 -1.00 2.80 -5.41
N SER A 52 -1.21 2.01 -6.47
CA SER A 52 -2.50 1.35 -6.73
C SER A 52 -2.86 0.35 -5.64
N ILE A 53 -1.92 -0.46 -5.19
CA ILE A 53 -2.11 -1.42 -4.10
C ILE A 53 -2.45 -0.68 -2.81
N THR A 54 -1.62 0.30 -2.41
CA THR A 54 -1.84 1.08 -1.18
C THR A 54 -3.20 1.78 -1.19
N ARG A 55 -3.63 2.33 -2.34
CA ARG A 55 -4.94 2.97 -2.48
C ARG A 55 -6.09 1.96 -2.35
N ARG A 56 -5.98 0.79 -2.98
CA ARG A 56 -7.00 -0.27 -2.90
C ARG A 56 -7.14 -0.81 -1.47
N VAL A 57 -6.02 -1.11 -0.81
CA VAL A 57 -6.02 -1.63 0.57
C VAL A 57 -6.64 -0.62 1.54
N LYS A 58 -6.26 0.66 1.46
CA LYS A 58 -6.88 1.72 2.29
C LYS A 58 -8.37 1.93 1.97
N GLY A 59 -8.79 1.64 0.75
CA GLY A 59 -10.20 1.62 0.35
C GLY A 59 -10.95 0.47 1.02
N GLN A 60 -10.46 -0.75 0.88
CA GLN A 60 -11.07 -1.97 1.45
C GLN A 60 -11.11 -1.95 2.98
N LEU A 61 -10.10 -1.38 3.62
CA LEU A 61 -10.10 -1.22 5.08
C LEU A 61 -11.11 -0.18 5.55
N GLY A 62 -11.50 0.79 4.71
CA GLY A 62 -12.43 1.86 5.10
C GLY A 62 -11.80 3.03 5.84
N GLY A 63 -10.51 2.94 6.16
CA GLY A 63 -9.79 3.91 6.97
C GLY A 63 -8.29 3.71 6.90
N GLU A 64 -7.59 4.25 7.90
CA GLU A 64 -6.17 3.96 8.10
C GLU A 64 -5.99 2.58 8.77
N PRO A 65 -4.99 1.78 8.35
CA PRO A 65 -4.77 0.44 8.92
C PRO A 65 -4.54 0.46 10.44
N ALA A 66 -3.81 1.47 10.94
CA ALA A 66 -3.55 1.64 12.37
C ALA A 66 -4.84 1.89 13.17
N TYR A 67 -5.76 2.69 12.62
CA TYR A 67 -7.06 2.94 13.22
C TYR A 67 -7.91 1.67 13.28
N ALA A 68 -7.97 0.91 12.18
CA ALA A 68 -8.68 -0.37 12.17
C ALA A 68 -8.12 -1.35 13.22
N ALA A 69 -6.79 -1.44 13.34
CA ALA A 69 -6.14 -2.26 14.38
C ALA A 69 -6.48 -1.78 15.80
N GLN A 70 -6.53 -0.48 16.04
CA GLN A 70 -6.92 0.10 17.32
C GLN A 70 -8.35 -0.26 17.70
N ILE A 71 -9.32 -0.10 16.78
CA ILE A 71 -10.71 -0.48 17.02
C ILE A 71 -10.81 -1.99 17.31
N ALA A 72 -10.08 -2.83 16.57
CA ALA A 72 -10.06 -4.28 16.80
C ALA A 72 -9.59 -4.59 18.22
N GLN A 73 -8.55 -3.90 18.68
CA GLN A 73 -7.98 -4.10 20.00
C GLN A 73 -8.92 -3.65 21.11
N GLU A 74 -9.63 -2.53 20.94
CA GLU A 74 -10.65 -2.07 21.89
C GLU A 74 -11.80 -3.08 22.02
N VAL A 75 -12.31 -3.58 20.88
CA VAL A 75 -13.34 -4.62 20.88
C VAL A 75 -12.84 -5.92 21.53
N ALA A 76 -11.61 -6.34 21.24
CA ALA A 76 -11.00 -7.53 21.84
C ALA A 76 -10.81 -7.40 23.36
N ARG A 77 -10.61 -6.17 23.86
CA ARG A 77 -10.56 -5.86 25.29
C ARG A 77 -11.94 -5.72 25.95
N GLY A 78 -13.02 -5.86 25.17
CA GLY A 78 -14.39 -5.72 25.65
C GLY A 78 -14.90 -4.27 25.73
N ASN A 79 -14.13 -3.29 25.24
CA ASN A 79 -14.62 -1.92 25.12
C ASN A 79 -15.54 -1.78 23.90
N LEU A 80 -16.83 -2.02 24.13
CA LEU A 80 -17.88 -1.92 23.11
C LEU A 80 -18.52 -0.51 23.05
N ALA A 81 -18.05 0.43 23.87
CA ALA A 81 -18.48 1.82 23.84
C ALA A 81 -17.63 2.68 22.88
N VAL A 82 -16.55 2.13 22.32
CA VAL A 82 -15.68 2.83 21.36
C VAL A 82 -16.47 3.29 20.14
N HIS A 83 -16.29 4.54 19.74
CA HIS A 83 -16.86 5.08 18.51
C HIS A 83 -16.03 4.62 17.30
N VAL A 84 -16.69 4.21 16.22
CA VAL A 84 -16.03 3.76 15.00
C VAL A 84 -16.35 4.79 13.92
N ASP A 85 -15.37 5.62 13.61
CA ASP A 85 -15.46 6.66 12.60
C ASP A 85 -15.39 6.01 11.22
N LEU A 86 -16.50 6.10 10.48
CA LEU A 86 -16.60 5.60 9.11
C LEU A 86 -16.52 6.75 8.13
N ARG A 87 -15.97 6.48 6.95
CA ARG A 87 -16.07 7.41 5.84
C ARG A 87 -17.55 7.59 5.45
N PRO A 88 -17.97 8.79 5.02
CA PRO A 88 -19.34 9.00 4.57
C PRO A 88 -19.72 8.00 3.47
N GLY A 89 -20.82 7.27 3.67
CA GLY A 89 -21.32 6.27 2.72
C GLY A 89 -20.57 4.93 2.73
N ASP A 90 -19.62 4.71 3.64
CA ASP A 90 -18.92 3.44 3.76
C ASP A 90 -19.76 2.39 4.51
N SER A 91 -20.18 1.35 3.79
CA SER A 91 -21.01 0.27 4.32
C SER A 91 -20.44 -1.13 4.08
N SER A 92 -19.28 -1.24 3.42
CA SER A 92 -18.72 -2.51 2.96
C SER A 92 -17.27 -2.73 3.36
N SER A 93 -16.61 -1.71 3.91
CA SER A 93 -15.24 -1.86 4.39
C SER A 93 -15.14 -2.77 5.61
N VAL A 94 -13.90 -3.20 5.88
CA VAL A 94 -13.57 -3.93 7.12
C VAL A 94 -13.98 -3.11 8.35
N LEU A 95 -13.73 -1.80 8.35
CA LEU A 95 -14.09 -0.93 9.47
C LEU A 95 -15.61 -0.84 9.67
N ALA A 96 -16.39 -0.78 8.58
CA ALA A 96 -17.86 -0.82 8.63
C ALA A 96 -18.37 -2.16 9.19
N ALA A 97 -17.77 -3.27 8.75
CA ALA A 97 -18.08 -4.61 9.29
C ALA A 97 -17.73 -4.72 10.77
N MET A 98 -16.59 -4.17 11.20
CA MET A 98 -16.20 -4.13 12.61
C MET A 98 -17.13 -3.27 13.47
N GLY A 99 -17.58 -2.12 12.96
CA GLY A 99 -18.59 -1.29 13.62
C GLY A 99 -19.87 -2.08 13.88
N SER A 100 -20.31 -2.85 12.87
CA SER A 100 -21.49 -3.73 12.98
C SER A 100 -21.28 -4.87 13.98
N MET A 101 -20.11 -5.53 13.94
CA MET A 101 -19.74 -6.58 14.90
C MET A 101 -19.75 -6.05 16.34
N ARG A 102 -19.12 -4.90 16.59
CA ARG A 102 -19.07 -4.23 17.89
C ARG A 102 -20.47 -3.89 18.41
N ALA A 103 -21.33 -3.32 17.57
CA ALA A 103 -22.71 -3.01 17.94
C ALA A 103 -23.53 -4.27 18.28
N ASN A 104 -23.33 -5.36 17.53
CA ASN A 104 -24.01 -6.63 17.79
C ASN A 104 -23.55 -7.25 19.12
N LEU A 105 -22.25 -7.27 19.39
CA LEU A 105 -21.70 -7.74 20.65
C LEU A 105 -22.25 -6.93 21.84
N ALA A 106 -22.35 -5.60 21.69
CA ALA A 106 -22.88 -4.74 22.75
C ALA A 106 -24.34 -5.10 23.09
N ARG A 107 -25.14 -5.38 22.05
CA ARG A 107 -26.54 -5.81 22.20
C ARG A 107 -26.63 -7.13 22.95
N VAL A 108 -25.86 -8.14 22.52
CA VAL A 108 -25.85 -9.47 23.15
C VAL A 108 -25.46 -9.38 24.62
N VAL A 109 -24.42 -8.61 24.96
CA VAL A 109 -24.02 -8.41 26.36
C VAL A 109 -25.12 -7.71 27.17
N SER A 110 -25.80 -6.72 26.59
CA SER A 110 -26.92 -6.04 27.25
C SER A 110 -28.11 -6.97 27.51
N GLU A 111 -28.46 -7.82 26.55
CA GLU A 111 -29.54 -8.81 26.67
C GLU A 111 -29.25 -9.86 27.75
N VAL A 112 -28.00 -10.34 27.81
CA VAL A 112 -27.55 -11.28 28.85
C VAL A 112 -27.62 -10.64 30.24
N ARG A 113 -27.20 -9.36 30.37
CA ARG A 113 -27.29 -8.64 31.65
C ARG A 113 -28.74 -8.49 32.10
N HIS A 114 -29.62 -8.04 31.21
CA HIS A 114 -31.04 -7.88 31.54
C HIS A 114 -31.68 -9.23 31.94
N SER A 115 -31.38 -10.30 31.20
CA SER A 115 -31.91 -11.64 31.53
C SER A 115 -31.44 -12.12 32.90
N SER A 116 -30.19 -11.82 33.27
CA SER A 116 -29.63 -12.15 34.58
C SER A 116 -30.29 -11.35 35.72
N GLU A 117 -30.57 -10.06 35.49
CA GLU A 117 -31.31 -9.20 36.43
C GLU A 117 -32.75 -9.71 36.66
N SER A 118 -33.43 -10.14 35.59
CA SER A 118 -34.78 -10.73 35.69
C SER A 118 -34.77 -12.04 36.49
N ILE A 119 -33.78 -12.92 36.27
CA ILE A 119 -33.62 -14.17 37.03
C ILE A 119 -33.34 -13.87 38.50
N ALA A 120 -32.45 -12.93 38.81
CA ALA A 120 -32.12 -12.54 40.18
C ALA A 120 -33.35 -11.98 40.92
N THR A 121 -34.15 -11.17 40.24
CA THR A 121 -35.40 -10.63 40.78
C THR A 121 -36.39 -11.75 41.10
N GLY A 122 -36.66 -12.65 40.14
CA GLY A 122 -37.57 -13.78 40.36
C GLY A 122 -37.09 -14.74 41.46
N ALA A 123 -35.77 -14.97 41.56
CA ALA A 123 -35.19 -15.76 42.65
C ALA A 123 -35.38 -15.09 44.03
N SER A 124 -35.25 -13.77 44.11
CA SER A 124 -35.52 -13.01 45.33
C SER A 124 -36.98 -13.07 45.74
N GLU A 125 -37.91 -13.02 44.79
CA GLU A 125 -39.35 -13.15 45.05
C GLU A 125 -39.67 -14.54 45.62
N ILE A 126 -39.14 -15.62 45.01
CA ILE A 126 -39.29 -17.00 45.50
C ILE A 126 -38.72 -17.15 46.92
N ALA A 127 -37.55 -16.56 47.21
CA ALA A 127 -36.94 -16.66 48.53
C ALA A 127 -37.71 -15.90 49.62
N SER A 128 -38.53 -14.91 49.23
CA SER A 128 -39.31 -14.08 50.15
C SER A 128 -40.73 -14.59 50.43
N GLY A 129 -41.21 -15.58 49.66
CA GLY A 129 -42.51 -16.22 49.81
C GLY A 129 -42.41 -17.59 50.46
#